data_AF-A0AAJ6ZYR7-F1
#
_entry.id   AF-A0AAJ6ZYR7-F1
#
_cell.length_a   1.000
_cell.length_b   1.000
_cell.length_c   1.000
_cell.angle_alpha   90.00
_cell.angle_beta   90.00
_cell.angle_gamma   90.00
#
_symmetry.space_group_name_H-M   'P 1'
#
loop_
_entity.id
_entity.type
_entity.pdbx_description
1 polymer ?
#
loop_
_entity_poly.entity_id
_entity_poly.type
_entity_poly.pdbx_seq_one_letter_code
_entity_poly.pdbx_strand_id
1 'polypeptide(L)'
;MAALRAAFERGGDPLAGVRDASDINSVCGLLKLYLRSLRPPLLPAALHDRLLALAAAPDDPAFVRRLRAALAHLPLPSLLLLRYLFAFLAHLAEHSEHNMMDAWNLAICLGPTLLAAWGEGGAQVTAQNLVNELVKRIILHHKELFPQDVAPHTLYRRPGSAASSFQPLPYRTPPNIDNK
;
A
#
# COMPACT_ATOMS: atom_id res chain seq x y z
N MET A 1 2.54 16.07 11.12
CA MET A 1 2.98 14.64 11.17
C MET A 1 3.32 14.12 12.57
N ALA A 2 4.22 14.73 13.34
CA ALA A 2 4.62 14.20 14.66
C ALA A 2 3.44 14.06 15.66
N ALA A 3 2.54 15.05 15.69
CA ALA A 3 1.34 15.00 16.53
C ALA A 3 0.37 13.87 16.15
N LEU A 4 0.16 13.63 14.84
CA LEU A 4 -0.68 12.54 14.32
C LEU A 4 -0.13 11.17 14.74
N ARG A 5 1.19 10.97 14.57
CA ARG A 5 1.86 9.76 15.03
C ARG A 5 1.68 9.58 16.53
N ALA A 6 1.97 10.60 17.33
CA ALA A 6 1.88 10.52 18.78
C ALA A 6 0.44 10.25 19.27
N ALA A 7 -0.59 10.77 18.59
CA ALA A 7 -1.99 10.46 18.89
C ALA A 7 -2.32 8.98 18.60
N PHE A 8 -1.88 8.48 17.45
CA PHE A 8 -2.04 7.07 17.07
C PHE A 8 -1.34 6.11 18.05
N GLU A 9 -0.08 6.38 18.40
CA GLU A 9 0.71 5.54 19.32
C GLU A 9 0.13 5.51 20.75
N ARG A 10 -0.61 6.56 21.16
CA ARG A 10 -1.33 6.61 22.45
C ARG A 10 -2.71 5.94 22.40
N GLY A 11 -3.11 5.36 21.27
CA GLY A 11 -4.43 4.75 21.09
C GLY A 11 -5.58 5.76 20.97
N GLY A 12 -5.29 7.04 20.76
CA GLY A 12 -6.29 8.05 20.44
C GLY A 12 -6.69 8.01 18.96
N ASP A 13 -7.73 8.74 18.59
CA ASP A 13 -8.07 8.95 17.18
C ASP A 13 -7.12 10.01 16.58
N PRO A 14 -6.16 9.64 15.71
CA PRO A 14 -5.24 10.61 15.12
C PRO A 14 -5.94 11.53 14.11
N LEU A 15 -7.16 11.21 13.67
CA LEU A 15 -7.89 11.97 12.66
C LEU A 15 -8.90 12.97 13.26
N ALA A 16 -9.13 12.95 14.57
CA ALA A 16 -10.10 13.81 15.25
C ALA A 16 -9.87 15.33 15.04
N GLY A 17 -8.64 15.72 14.68
CA GLY A 17 -8.25 17.11 14.43
C GLY A 17 -8.07 17.47 12.95
N VAL A 18 -8.32 16.57 12.01
CA VAL A 18 -8.11 16.82 10.56
C VAL A 18 -9.18 17.79 10.05
N ARG A 19 -8.77 18.96 9.59
CA ARG A 19 -9.68 20.06 9.20
C ARG A 19 -9.54 20.48 7.74
N ASP A 20 -8.37 20.30 7.14
CA ASP A 20 -8.10 20.78 5.79
C ASP A 20 -7.17 19.86 4.97
N ALA A 21 -6.87 20.28 3.75
CA ALA A 21 -6.02 19.54 2.81
C ALA A 21 -4.57 19.38 3.32
N SER A 22 -4.05 20.29 4.12
CA SER A 22 -2.71 20.19 4.72
C SER A 22 -2.64 19.05 5.73
N ASP A 23 -3.70 18.88 6.52
CA ASP A 23 -3.82 17.74 7.43
C ASP A 23 -3.90 16.41 6.66
N ILE A 24 -4.67 16.37 5.56
CA ILE A 24 -4.76 15.19 4.70
C ILE A 24 -3.39 14.83 4.11
N ASN A 25 -2.64 15.82 3.61
CA ASN A 25 -1.28 15.62 3.12
C ASN A 25 -0.34 15.08 4.22
N SER A 26 -0.51 15.54 5.46
CA SER A 26 0.21 15.02 6.62
C SER A 26 -0.14 13.56 6.93
N VAL A 27 -1.41 13.17 6.81
CA VAL A 27 -1.86 11.78 6.97
C VAL A 27 -1.27 10.89 5.87
N CYS A 28 -1.31 11.33 4.61
CA CYS A 28 -0.67 10.63 3.50
C CYS A 28 0.84 10.46 3.70
N GLY A 29 1.51 11.51 4.19
CA GLY A 29 2.93 11.47 4.56
C GLY A 29 3.22 10.43 5.65
N LEU A 30 2.38 10.38 6.68
CA LEU A 30 2.51 9.42 7.78
C LEU A 30 2.29 7.98 7.31
N LEU A 31 1.29 7.72 6.45
CA LEU A 31 1.07 6.40 5.85
C LEU A 31 2.30 5.95 5.05
N LYS A 32 2.85 6.84 4.20
CA LYS A 32 4.07 6.53 3.43
C LYS A 32 5.25 6.25 4.36
N LEU A 33 5.42 7.05 5.40
CA LEU A 33 6.49 6.84 6.39
C LEU A 33 6.35 5.49 7.10
N TYR A 34 5.14 5.12 7.50
CA TYR A 34 4.86 3.82 8.12
C TYR A 34 5.28 2.66 7.21
N LEU A 35 4.80 2.65 5.96
CA LEU A 35 5.12 1.61 4.97
C LEU A 35 6.63 1.48 4.75
N ARG A 36 7.33 2.61 4.63
CA ARG A 36 8.79 2.66 4.47
C ARG A 36 9.57 2.15 5.70
N SER A 37 8.99 2.31 6.89
CA SER A 37 9.65 1.98 8.16
C SER A 37 9.45 0.53 8.61
N LEU A 38 8.60 -0.25 7.92
CA LEU A 38 8.35 -1.64 8.25
C LEU A 38 9.64 -2.48 8.29
N ARG A 39 9.70 -3.40 9.25
CA ARG A 39 10.75 -4.42 9.41
C ARG A 39 10.08 -5.77 9.71
N PRO A 40 10.19 -6.78 8.83
CA PRO A 40 10.77 -6.70 7.48
C PRO A 40 9.99 -5.73 6.56
N PRO A 41 10.61 -5.21 5.48
CA PRO A 41 9.93 -4.34 4.53
C PRO A 41 8.75 -5.05 3.84
N LEU A 42 7.74 -4.29 3.43
CA LEU A 42 6.52 -4.84 2.86
C LEU A 42 6.77 -5.64 1.57
N LEU A 43 7.70 -5.16 0.74
CA LEU A 43 8.23 -5.85 -0.43
C LEU A 43 9.73 -6.11 -0.21
N PRO A 44 10.13 -7.34 0.19
CA PRO A 44 11.52 -7.68 0.43
C PRO A 44 12.41 -7.49 -0.80
N ALA A 45 13.70 -7.17 -0.58
CA ALA A 45 14.69 -7.06 -1.64
C ALA A 45 14.84 -8.34 -2.47
N ALA A 46 14.58 -9.52 -1.89
CA ALA A 46 14.59 -10.79 -2.60
C ALA A 46 13.54 -10.88 -3.74
N LEU A 47 12.52 -10.01 -3.75
CA LEU A 47 11.54 -9.94 -4.84
C LEU A 47 11.90 -8.93 -5.93
N HIS A 48 12.94 -8.09 -5.73
CA HIS A 48 13.31 -7.00 -6.63
C HIS A 48 13.43 -7.43 -8.09
N ASP A 49 14.38 -8.33 -8.39
CA ASP A 49 14.68 -8.73 -9.78
C ASP A 49 13.47 -9.40 -10.44
N ARG A 50 12.77 -10.25 -9.69
CA ARG A 50 11.58 -10.95 -10.16
C ARG A 50 10.46 -9.98 -10.52
N LEU A 51 10.24 -8.96 -9.70
CA LEU A 51 9.17 -7.98 -9.92
C LEU A 51 9.52 -6.97 -11.02
N LEU A 52 10.78 -6.55 -11.15
CA LEU A 52 11.22 -5.73 -12.28
C LEU A 52 11.14 -6.47 -13.61
N ALA A 53 11.51 -7.76 -13.64
CA ALA A 53 11.35 -8.58 -14.85
C ALA A 53 9.88 -8.69 -15.27
N LEU A 54 8.96 -8.80 -14.30
CA LEU A 54 7.51 -8.79 -14.58
C LEU A 54 7.01 -7.44 -15.06
N ALA A 55 7.54 -6.34 -14.53
CA ALA A 55 7.19 -4.98 -14.95
C ALA A 55 7.60 -4.72 -16.42
N ALA A 56 8.73 -5.27 -16.85
CA ALA A 56 9.22 -5.17 -18.22
C ALA A 56 8.49 -6.10 -19.21
N ALA A 57 7.73 -7.08 -18.72
CA ALA A 57 6.98 -8.01 -19.55
C ALA A 57 5.69 -7.37 -20.10
N PRO A 58 5.12 -7.90 -21.20
CA PRO A 58 3.80 -7.50 -21.68
C PRO A 58 2.72 -7.62 -20.59
N ASP A 59 1.77 -6.70 -20.61
CA ASP A 59 0.61 -6.73 -19.72
C ASP A 59 -0.46 -7.68 -20.26
N ASP A 60 -0.20 -8.97 -20.11
CA ASP A 60 -1.06 -10.05 -20.59
C ASP A 60 -1.71 -10.82 -19.42
N PRO A 61 -2.73 -11.67 -19.65
CA PRO A 61 -3.30 -12.49 -18.57
C PRO A 61 -2.25 -13.35 -17.83
N ALA A 62 -1.11 -13.64 -18.48
CA ALA A 62 -0.01 -14.34 -17.85
C ALA A 62 0.78 -13.46 -16.87
N PHE A 63 0.81 -12.14 -17.03
CA PHE A 63 1.38 -11.18 -16.07
C PHE A 63 0.70 -11.31 -14.72
N VAL A 64 -0.64 -11.23 -14.67
CA VAL A 64 -1.42 -11.36 -13.42
C VAL A 64 -1.09 -12.68 -12.73
N ARG A 65 -1.06 -13.80 -13.47
CA ARG A 65 -0.72 -15.12 -12.91
C ARG A 65 0.68 -15.16 -12.33
N ARG A 66 1.69 -14.65 -13.05
CA ARG A 66 3.09 -14.65 -12.61
C ARG A 66 3.31 -13.73 -11.41
N LEU A 67 2.67 -12.56 -11.41
CA LEU A 67 2.76 -11.58 -10.33
C LEU A 67 2.08 -12.09 -9.06
N ARG A 68 0.87 -12.67 -9.18
CA ARG A 68 0.20 -13.35 -8.06
C ARG A 68 1.09 -14.43 -7.44
N ALA A 69 1.74 -15.25 -8.27
CA ALA A 69 2.68 -16.27 -7.78
C ALA A 69 3.92 -15.66 -7.09
N ALA A 70 4.40 -14.49 -7.53
CA ALA A 70 5.50 -13.80 -6.86
C ALA A 70 5.07 -13.26 -5.48
N LEU A 71 3.87 -12.66 -5.41
CA LEU A 71 3.33 -12.10 -4.17
C LEU A 71 2.92 -13.17 -3.17
N ALA A 72 2.51 -14.37 -3.61
CA ALA A 72 2.10 -15.47 -2.74
C ALA A 72 3.18 -15.95 -1.75
N HIS A 73 4.46 -15.61 -1.98
CA HIS A 73 5.55 -15.89 -1.05
C HIS A 73 5.64 -14.92 0.13
N LEU A 74 4.86 -13.82 0.11
CA LEU A 74 4.85 -12.85 1.19
C LEU A 74 4.09 -13.42 2.41
N PRO A 75 4.48 -13.03 3.64
CA PRO A 75 3.71 -13.35 4.83
C PRO A 75 2.26 -12.86 4.71
N LEU A 76 1.32 -13.62 5.28
CA LEU A 76 -0.10 -13.28 5.24
C LEU A 76 -0.40 -11.82 5.67
N PRO A 77 0.18 -11.28 6.76
CA PRO A 77 -0.06 -9.89 7.14
C PRO A 77 0.34 -8.88 6.04
N SER A 78 1.46 -9.11 5.35
CA SER A 78 1.91 -8.28 4.23
C SER A 78 0.95 -8.36 3.05
N LEU A 79 0.47 -9.57 2.72
CA LEU A 79 -0.52 -9.77 1.67
C LEU A 79 -1.84 -9.05 1.96
N LEU A 80 -2.33 -9.11 3.20
CA LEU A 80 -3.56 -8.44 3.61
C LEU A 80 -3.41 -6.92 3.57
N LEU A 81 -2.26 -6.39 4.01
CA LEU A 81 -1.96 -4.96 3.94
C LEU A 81 -1.90 -4.47 2.49
N LEU A 82 -1.18 -5.18 1.61
CA LEU A 82 -1.11 -4.87 0.19
C LEU A 82 -2.50 -4.95 -0.46
N ARG A 83 -3.30 -5.97 -0.15
CA ARG A 83 -4.68 -6.11 -0.64
C ARG A 83 -5.53 -4.89 -0.30
N TYR A 84 -5.50 -4.47 0.97
CA TYR A 84 -6.25 -3.31 1.42
C TYR A 84 -5.75 -2.03 0.74
N LEU A 85 -4.42 -1.81 0.74
CA LEU A 85 -3.79 -0.63 0.19
C LEU A 85 -4.12 -0.45 -1.29
N PHE A 86 -3.93 -1.49 -2.11
CA PHE A 86 -4.17 -1.40 -3.55
C PHE A 86 -5.66 -1.30 -3.91
N ALA A 87 -6.55 -1.90 -3.11
CA ALA A 87 -8.00 -1.69 -3.28
C ALA A 87 -8.42 -0.24 -2.94
N PHE A 88 -7.83 0.35 -1.91
CA PHE A 88 -8.03 1.77 -1.57
C PHE A 88 -7.51 2.69 -2.69
N LEU A 89 -6.30 2.43 -3.20
CA LEU A 89 -5.71 3.24 -4.28
C LEU A 89 -6.48 3.13 -5.58
N ALA A 90 -6.99 1.94 -5.91
CA ALA A 90 -7.87 1.77 -7.08
C ALA A 90 -9.14 2.62 -6.95
N HIS A 91 -9.76 2.63 -5.77
CA HIS A 91 -10.91 3.50 -5.52
C HIS A 91 -10.56 5.00 -5.55
N LEU A 92 -9.38 5.39 -5.08
CA LEU A 92 -8.90 6.77 -5.17
C LEU A 92 -8.68 7.20 -6.63
N ALA A 93 -8.15 6.30 -7.46
CA ALA A 93 -7.93 6.52 -8.89
C ALA A 93 -9.25 6.68 -9.68
N GLU A 94 -10.34 6.05 -9.25
CA GLU A 94 -11.67 6.25 -9.86
C GLU A 94 -12.17 7.70 -9.73
N HIS A 95 -11.59 8.50 -8.83
CA HIS A 95 -11.94 9.91 -8.60
C HIS A 95 -10.90 10.88 -9.19
N SER A 96 -10.08 10.42 -10.14
CA SER A 96 -8.96 11.18 -10.71
C SER A 96 -9.38 12.51 -11.36
N GLU A 97 -10.61 12.62 -11.86
CA GLU A 97 -11.15 13.87 -12.41
C GLU A 97 -11.21 15.01 -11.39
N HIS A 98 -11.36 14.68 -10.10
CA HIS A 98 -11.43 15.65 -9.01
C HIS A 98 -10.11 15.78 -8.24
N ASN A 99 -9.44 14.66 -7.98
CA ASN A 99 -8.23 14.65 -7.13
C ASN A 99 -6.92 14.68 -7.92
N MET A 100 -6.97 14.61 -9.26
CA MET A 100 -5.81 14.58 -10.17
C MET A 100 -4.87 13.38 -10.00
N MET A 101 -5.30 12.34 -9.29
CA MET A 101 -4.48 11.16 -8.96
C MET A 101 -5.00 9.92 -9.68
N ASP A 102 -4.66 9.79 -10.97
CA ASP A 102 -4.84 8.52 -11.67
C ASP A 102 -3.88 7.42 -11.14
N ALA A 103 -4.02 6.20 -11.65
CA ALA A 103 -3.17 5.08 -11.22
C ALA A 103 -1.67 5.32 -11.45
N TRP A 104 -1.31 6.11 -12.47
CA TRP A 104 0.09 6.43 -12.77
C TRP A 104 0.67 7.46 -11.79
N ASN A 105 -0.07 8.53 -11.50
CA ASN A 105 0.31 9.55 -10.51
C ASN A 105 0.43 8.94 -9.11
N LEU A 106 -0.48 8.03 -8.76
CA LEU A 106 -0.39 7.26 -7.51
C LEU A 106 0.86 6.37 -7.50
N ALA A 107 1.18 5.73 -8.61
CA ALA A 107 2.38 4.91 -8.72
C ALA A 107 3.67 5.73 -8.57
N ILE A 108 3.74 6.92 -9.17
CA ILE A 108 4.89 7.85 -8.99
C ILE A 108 5.05 8.21 -7.51
N CYS A 109 3.96 8.53 -6.83
CA CYS A 109 3.98 8.99 -5.44
C CYS A 109 4.29 7.87 -4.43
N LEU A 110 3.87 6.63 -4.73
CA LEU A 110 3.95 5.51 -3.79
C LEU A 110 5.08 4.52 -4.12
N GLY A 111 5.50 4.41 -5.37
CA GLY A 111 6.55 3.50 -5.84
C GLY A 111 7.84 3.60 -5.01
N PRO A 112 8.42 4.80 -4.81
CA PRO A 112 9.61 4.96 -3.97
C PRO A 112 9.42 4.51 -2.53
N THR A 113 8.19 4.58 -2.02
CA THR A 113 7.86 4.19 -0.63
C THR A 113 7.82 2.67 -0.48
N LEU A 114 7.12 1.97 -1.38
CA LEU A 114 6.95 0.52 -1.31
C LEU A 114 8.25 -0.24 -1.58
N LEU A 115 9.14 0.36 -2.36
CA LEU A 115 10.34 -0.29 -2.88
C LEU A 115 11.63 0.28 -2.26
N ALA A 116 11.51 1.05 -1.18
CA ALA A 116 12.67 1.63 -0.49
C ALA A 116 13.70 0.58 -0.04
N ALA A 117 13.27 -0.67 0.17
CA ALA A 117 14.16 -1.78 0.53
C ALA A 117 15.00 -2.33 -0.63
N TRP A 118 14.77 -1.87 -1.87
CA TRP A 118 15.45 -2.38 -3.07
C TRP A 118 16.77 -1.66 -3.37
N GLY A 119 17.23 -0.82 -2.44
CA GLY A 119 18.50 -0.08 -2.52
C GLY A 119 18.29 1.41 -2.79
N GLU A 120 19.24 2.22 -2.33
CA GLU A 120 19.32 3.66 -2.61
C GLU A 120 20.50 3.88 -3.59
N GLY A 121 20.27 4.52 -4.75
CA GLY A 121 21.36 4.85 -5.69
C GLY A 121 20.96 4.97 -7.18
N GLY A 122 21.94 5.24 -8.06
CA GLY A 122 21.72 5.60 -9.47
C GLY A 122 20.96 4.58 -10.34
N ALA A 123 21.02 3.28 -10.01
CA ALA A 123 20.23 2.25 -10.70
C ALA A 123 18.70 2.37 -10.44
N GLN A 124 18.32 3.00 -9.32
CA GLN A 124 16.93 3.25 -8.95
C GLN A 124 16.26 4.25 -9.90
N VAL A 125 17.02 5.24 -10.40
CA VAL A 125 16.50 6.23 -11.37
C VAL A 125 16.20 5.57 -12.70
N THR A 126 17.07 4.66 -13.16
CA THR A 126 16.88 3.91 -14.41
C THR A 126 15.69 2.94 -14.33
N ALA A 127 15.46 2.33 -13.17
CA ALA A 127 14.35 1.41 -12.95
C ALA A 127 13.04 2.11 -12.52
N GLN A 128 13.04 3.43 -12.28
CA GLN A 128 11.89 4.14 -11.72
C GLN A 128 10.64 4.02 -12.59
N ASN A 129 10.79 4.03 -13.92
CA ASN A 129 9.65 3.84 -14.83
C ASN A 129 9.06 2.43 -14.73
N LEU A 130 9.91 1.40 -14.60
CA LEU A 130 9.45 0.02 -14.39
C LEU A 130 8.77 -0.15 -13.03
N VAL A 131 9.31 0.49 -12.00
CA VAL A 131 8.70 0.57 -10.67
C VAL A 131 7.30 1.18 -10.73
N ASN A 132 7.17 2.34 -11.37
CA ASN A 132 5.88 3.02 -11.48
C ASN A 132 4.89 2.18 -12.30
N GLU A 133 5.36 1.57 -13.39
CA GLU A 133 4.52 0.68 -14.20
C GLU A 133 4.06 -0.56 -13.43
N LEU A 134 4.94 -1.18 -12.64
CA LEU A 134 4.57 -2.29 -11.76
C LEU A 134 3.48 -1.87 -10.77
N VAL A 135 3.67 -0.76 -10.05
CA VAL A 135 2.71 -0.29 -9.05
C VAL A 135 1.38 0.06 -9.68
N LYS A 136 1.38 0.74 -10.84
CA LYS A 136 0.17 1.01 -11.63
C LYS A 136 -0.56 -0.28 -11.98
N ARG A 137 0.13 -1.28 -12.52
CA ARG A 137 -0.50 -2.57 -12.87
C ARG A 137 -1.06 -3.29 -11.65
N ILE A 138 -0.40 -3.21 -10.49
CA ILE A 138 -0.96 -3.75 -9.24
C ILE A 138 -2.24 -3.02 -8.84
N ILE A 139 -2.31 -1.69 -8.99
CA ILE A 139 -3.54 -0.91 -8.74
C ILE A 139 -4.67 -1.41 -9.66
N LEU A 140 -4.40 -1.55 -10.96
CA LEU A 140 -5.41 -1.94 -11.95
C LEU A 140 -5.91 -3.39 -11.76
N HIS A 141 -5.02 -4.32 -11.43
CA HIS A 141 -5.34 -5.75 -11.30
C HIS A 141 -5.54 -6.22 -9.85
N HIS A 142 -5.73 -5.30 -8.89
CA HIS A 142 -5.71 -5.61 -7.47
C HIS A 142 -6.67 -6.73 -7.05
N LYS A 143 -7.84 -6.86 -7.68
CA LYS A 143 -8.84 -7.90 -7.37
C LYS A 143 -8.36 -9.30 -7.72
N GLU A 144 -7.59 -9.42 -8.80
CA GLU A 144 -7.10 -10.70 -9.34
C GLU A 144 -5.78 -11.15 -8.69
N LEU A 145 -4.99 -10.17 -8.21
CA LEU A 145 -3.68 -10.39 -7.60
C LEU A 145 -3.74 -10.88 -6.15
N PHE A 146 -4.73 -10.44 -5.39
CA PHE A 146 -4.83 -10.73 -3.96
C PHE A 146 -6.02 -11.64 -3.62
N PRO A 147 -5.90 -12.56 -2.63
CA PRO A 147 -6.98 -13.43 -2.23
C PRO A 147 -8.13 -12.65 -1.57
N GLN A 148 -9.35 -12.84 -2.05
CA GLN A 148 -10.55 -12.13 -1.58
C GLN A 148 -11.32 -12.92 -0.50
N ASP A 149 -11.05 -14.21 -0.41
CA ASP A 149 -11.64 -15.19 0.49
C ASP A 149 -10.92 -15.27 1.86
N VAL A 150 -9.68 -14.77 1.93
CA VAL A 150 -8.88 -14.79 3.17
C VAL A 150 -9.12 -13.53 4.00
N ALA A 151 -9.49 -13.74 5.27
CA ALA A 151 -9.77 -12.69 6.26
C ALA A 151 -10.69 -11.58 5.72
N PRO A 152 -11.94 -11.89 5.32
CA PRO A 152 -12.83 -10.98 4.58
C PRO A 152 -13.17 -9.68 5.34
N HIS A 153 -13.11 -9.70 6.68
CA HIS A 153 -13.30 -8.51 7.52
C HIS A 153 -12.21 -7.45 7.33
N THR A 154 -11.08 -7.79 6.70
CA THR A 154 -9.97 -6.88 6.38
C THR A 154 -10.03 -6.35 4.94
N LEU A 155 -11.13 -6.59 4.22
CA LEU A 155 -11.32 -6.03 2.88
C LEU A 155 -11.55 -4.51 2.96
N TYR A 156 -11.00 -3.78 1.99
CA TYR A 156 -11.31 -2.37 1.83
C TYR A 156 -12.80 -2.22 1.50
N ARG A 157 -13.52 -1.43 2.31
CA ARG A 157 -14.92 -1.09 2.08
C ARG A 157 -15.01 0.35 1.61
N ARG A 158 -15.70 0.55 0.49
CA ARG A 158 -15.97 1.89 -0.05
C ARG A 158 -16.88 2.67 0.91
N PRO A 159 -16.54 3.94 1.24
CA PRO A 159 -17.46 4.82 1.95
C PRO A 159 -18.81 4.92 1.21
N GLY A 160 -19.93 4.83 1.93
CA GLY A 160 -21.28 4.89 1.35
C GLY A 160 -21.87 3.55 0.90
N SER A 161 -21.11 2.45 0.94
CA SER A 161 -21.67 1.10 0.89
C SER A 161 -22.58 0.85 2.10
N ALA A 162 -23.83 0.40 1.89
CA ALA A 162 -24.91 0.29 2.89
C ALA A 162 -24.59 -0.48 4.20
N ALA A 163 -23.40 -1.08 4.35
CA ALA A 163 -22.89 -1.62 5.60
C ALA A 163 -22.19 -0.53 6.44
N SER A 164 -22.96 0.50 6.81
CA SER A 164 -22.51 1.65 7.61
C SER A 164 -22.43 1.30 9.09
N SER A 165 -21.28 0.79 9.49
CA SER A 165 -20.59 1.24 10.71
C SER A 165 -19.13 0.85 10.55
N PHE A 166 -18.25 1.83 10.44
CA PHE A 166 -16.83 1.60 10.69
C PHE A 166 -16.74 1.27 12.18
N GLN A 167 -16.74 -0.01 12.52
CA GLN A 167 -16.30 -0.46 13.83
C GLN A 167 -14.79 -0.71 13.70
N PRO A 168 -13.93 0.24 14.10
CA PRO A 168 -12.52 -0.07 14.20
C PRO A 168 -12.39 -1.28 15.14
N LEU A 169 -11.75 -2.34 14.66
CA LEU A 169 -11.35 -3.43 15.55
C LEU A 169 -10.57 -2.80 16.71
N PRO A 170 -10.81 -3.19 17.97
CA PRO A 170 -10.03 -2.68 19.08
C PRO A 170 -8.56 -2.91 18.75
N TYR A 171 -7.78 -1.83 18.70
CA TYR A 171 -6.35 -1.89 18.47
C TYR A 171 -5.75 -2.83 19.52
N ARG A 172 -5.36 -4.04 19.10
CA ARG A 172 -4.51 -4.88 19.93
C ARG A 172 -3.14 -4.24 19.89
N THR A 173 -2.67 -3.78 21.04
CA THR A 173 -1.28 -3.38 21.21
C THR A 173 -0.37 -4.44 20.58
N PRO A 174 0.57 -4.07 19.70
CA PRO A 174 1.56 -5.01 19.23
C PRO A 174 2.28 -5.59 20.45
N PRO A 175 2.63 -6.89 20.45
CA PRO A 175 3.35 -7.49 21.55
C PRO A 175 4.63 -6.70 21.80
N ASN A 176 4.86 -6.35 23.07
CA ASN A 176 6.02 -5.58 23.51
C ASN A 176 7.29 -6.31 23.08
N ILE A 177 8.06 -5.68 22.16
CA ILE A 177 9.29 -6.26 21.60
C ILE A 177 10.47 -6.04 22.57
N ASP A 178 10.28 -5.30 23.66
CA ASP A 178 11.32 -4.97 24.65
C ASP A 178 11.43 -6.00 25.79
N ASN A 179 10.91 -7.21 25.62
CA ASN A 179 11.14 -8.31 26.56
C ASN A 179 12.06 -9.37 25.94
N LYS A 180 13.33 -9.01 25.77
CA LYS A 180 14.45 -9.96 25.74
C LYS A 180 15.74 -9.32 26.20
#